data_AF-A0A7V0WDS7-F1
#
_entry.id   AF-A0A7V0WDS7-F1
#
_cell.length_a   1.000
_cell.length_b   1.000
_cell.length_c   1.000
_cell.angle_alpha   90.00
_cell.angle_beta   90.00
_cell.angle_gamma   90.00
#
_symmetry.space_group_name_H-M   'P 1'
#
loop_
_entity.id
_entity.type
_entity.pdbx_description
1 polymer ?
#
loop_
_entity_poly.entity_id
_entity_poly.type
_entity_poly.pdbx_seq_one_letter_code
_entity_poly.pdbx_strand_id
1 'polypeptide(L)'
;SDLITTPGIINVDFADVKAIMQNAGSALMGIGLAQGENRAEEAAKMATNSPLLDLSIDGAKGVLFAISGGENMTMLEIQEAANIITDSIDNEAKVIFGAIHDDRLKKDEIKVTVIASGFPEVKNTRKSSLFSSTNQEEKHELNKKDGIAKEKNDEEDKEEDQWGSVPAFLRRKRI
;
A
#
# COMPACT_ATOMS: atom_id res chain seq x y z
N SER A 1 -11.94 15.58 0.35
CA SER A 1 -11.75 17.03 0.11
C SER A 1 -12.07 17.85 1.36
N ASP A 2 -13.00 17.36 2.17
CA ASP A 2 -13.61 18.09 3.29
C ASP A 2 -12.61 18.63 4.33
N LEU A 3 -11.48 17.95 4.56
CA LEU A 3 -10.45 18.40 5.51
C LEU A 3 -9.73 19.70 5.11
N ILE A 4 -9.67 20.02 3.82
CA ILE A 4 -8.97 21.22 3.30
C ILE A 4 -9.98 22.33 3.00
N THR A 5 -11.18 21.96 2.55
CA THR A 5 -12.15 22.92 2.00
C THR A 5 -13.21 23.35 3.01
N THR A 6 -13.44 22.57 4.06
CA THR A 6 -14.47 22.85 5.05
C THR A 6 -13.81 23.45 6.30
N PRO A 7 -14.29 24.60 6.80
CA PRO A 7 -13.83 25.14 8.08
C PRO A 7 -14.05 24.10 9.20
N GLY A 8 -12.95 23.73 9.86
CA GLY A 8 -12.94 22.82 10.99
C GLY A 8 -12.57 23.51 12.30
N ILE A 9 -12.69 22.74 13.38
CA ILE A 9 -12.15 23.10 14.70
C ILE A 9 -10.62 23.12 14.63
N ILE A 10 -10.04 22.19 13.87
CA ILE A 10 -8.61 22.09 13.61
C ILE A 10 -8.44 21.96 12.10
N ASN A 11 -7.93 23.02 11.49
CA ASN A 11 -7.69 23.06 10.05
C ASN A 11 -6.32 22.46 9.71
N VAL A 12 -6.27 21.75 8.60
CA VAL A 12 -5.03 21.28 7.98
C VAL A 12 -4.84 22.04 6.68
N ASP A 13 -3.61 22.47 6.40
CA ASP A 13 -3.31 23.15 5.15
C ASP A 13 -2.99 22.16 4.00
N PHE A 14 -2.97 22.68 2.77
CA PHE A 14 -2.68 21.84 1.61
C PHE A 14 -1.22 21.38 1.56
N ALA A 15 -0.28 22.14 2.12
CA ALA A 15 1.15 21.80 2.10
C ALA A 15 1.42 20.59 3.00
N ASP A 16 0.73 20.50 4.13
CA ASP A 16 0.75 19.40 5.08
C ASP A 16 0.22 18.11 4.46
N VAL A 17 -0.99 18.16 3.90
CA VAL A 17 -1.57 17.01 3.18
C VAL A 17 -0.67 16.56 2.03
N LYS A 18 -0.15 17.52 1.25
CA LYS A 18 0.77 17.23 0.15
C LYS A 18 2.06 16.58 0.67
N ALA A 19 2.61 17.01 1.79
CA ALA A 19 3.83 16.43 2.35
C ALA A 19 3.66 14.96 2.77
N ILE A 20 2.47 14.55 3.19
CA ILE A 20 2.17 13.14 3.52
C ILE A 20 1.91 12.33 2.26
N MET A 21 1.15 12.88 1.31
CA MET A 21 0.69 12.12 0.14
C MET A 21 1.71 12.11 -1.02
N GLN A 22 2.60 13.09 -1.10
CA GLN A 22 3.55 13.22 -2.20
C GLN A 22 4.66 12.16 -2.07
N ASN A 23 4.87 11.39 -3.14
CA ASN A 23 5.86 10.31 -3.21
C ASN A 23 5.67 9.19 -2.18
N ALA A 24 4.49 9.06 -1.58
CA ALA A 24 4.24 8.10 -0.52
C ALA A 24 4.08 6.65 -1.02
N GLY A 25 4.02 6.45 -2.34
CA GLY A 25 3.80 5.14 -2.94
C GLY A 25 2.40 4.62 -2.62
N SER A 26 2.32 3.43 -2.02
CA SER A 26 1.06 2.84 -1.59
C SER A 26 0.47 3.61 -0.40
N ALA A 27 -0.84 3.84 -0.45
CA ALA A 27 -1.61 4.39 0.64
C ALA A 27 -2.80 3.47 0.96
N LEU A 28 -3.13 3.39 2.24
CA LEU A 28 -4.28 2.65 2.75
C LEU A 28 -5.21 3.63 3.46
N MET A 29 -6.52 3.39 3.38
CA MET A 29 -7.53 4.24 4.00
C MET A 29 -8.39 3.39 4.92
N GLY A 30 -8.59 3.87 6.14
CA GLY A 30 -9.50 3.28 7.11
C GLY A 30 -10.59 4.27 7.48
N ILE A 31 -11.82 3.77 7.65
CA ILE A 31 -12.95 4.60 8.07
C ILE A 31 -13.65 3.89 9.23
N GLY A 32 -13.94 4.66 10.28
CA GLY A 32 -14.74 4.23 11.42
C GLY A 32 -15.85 5.23 11.70
N LEU A 33 -17.03 4.71 12.04
CA LEU A 33 -18.17 5.50 12.48
C LEU A 33 -18.69 4.90 13.77
N ALA A 34 -18.95 5.75 14.76
CA ALA A 34 -19.56 5.32 16.01
C ALA A 34 -20.45 6.41 16.60
N GLN A 35 -21.29 6.01 17.55
CA GLN A 35 -22.30 6.85 18.17
C GLN A 35 -22.37 6.58 19.68
N GLY A 36 -22.83 7.57 20.45
CA GLY A 36 -22.98 7.45 21.91
C GLY A 36 -21.79 7.99 22.72
N GLU A 37 -21.60 7.48 23.94
CA GLU A 37 -20.68 8.06 24.94
C GLU A 37 -19.19 7.85 24.58
N ASN A 38 -18.82 6.68 24.06
CA ASN A 38 -17.44 6.35 23.66
C ASN A 38 -17.23 6.44 22.14
N ARG A 39 -18.05 7.23 21.44
CA ARG A 39 -18.07 7.30 19.97
C ARG A 39 -16.71 7.69 19.37
N ALA A 40 -15.91 8.51 20.04
CA ALA A 40 -14.61 8.91 19.52
C ALA A 40 -13.60 7.75 19.55
N GLU A 41 -13.52 7.07 20.69
CA GLU A 41 -12.67 5.90 20.88
C GLU A 41 -13.06 4.75 19.95
N GLU A 42 -14.35 4.43 19.88
CA GLU A 42 -14.86 3.36 19.03
C GLU A 42 -14.63 3.67 17.54
N ALA A 43 -14.93 4.89 17.08
CA ALA A 43 -14.69 5.28 15.71
C ALA A 43 -13.19 5.24 15.34
N ALA A 44 -12.30 5.65 16.25
CA ALA A 44 -10.87 5.56 16.04
C ALA A 44 -10.41 4.09 15.92
N LYS A 45 -10.82 3.22 16.84
CA LYS A 45 -10.50 1.78 16.77
C LYS A 45 -11.04 1.12 15.50
N MET A 46 -12.24 1.48 15.07
CA MET A 46 -12.80 0.97 13.82
C MET A 46 -12.04 1.47 12.60
N ALA A 47 -11.59 2.72 12.61
CA ALA A 47 -10.81 3.27 11.51
C ALA A 47 -9.43 2.60 11.40
N THR A 48 -8.73 2.36 12.52
CA THR A 48 -7.42 1.71 12.53
C THR A 48 -7.46 0.21 12.22
N ASN A 49 -8.59 -0.46 12.49
CA ASN A 49 -8.82 -1.87 12.20
C ASN A 49 -9.72 -2.09 10.96
N SER A 50 -9.87 -1.08 10.11
CA SER A 50 -10.79 -1.15 8.97
C SER A 50 -10.30 -2.19 7.95
N PRO A 51 -11.17 -3.03 7.35
CA PRO A 51 -10.80 -4.00 6.32
C PRO A 51 -10.18 -3.40 5.05
N LEU A 52 -10.30 -2.08 4.87
CA LEU A 52 -9.66 -1.33 3.79
C LEU A 52 -8.16 -1.09 4.04
N LEU A 53 -7.69 -1.40 5.24
CA LEU A 53 -6.30 -1.46 5.63
C LEU A 53 -5.82 -2.91 5.52
N ASP A 54 -5.39 -3.30 4.31
CA ASP A 54 -4.93 -4.67 4.01
C ASP A 54 -3.64 -5.06 4.79
N LEU A 55 -2.92 -4.03 5.26
CA LEU A 55 -1.82 -4.09 6.21
C LEU A 55 -2.21 -3.22 7.40
N SER A 56 -1.83 -3.63 8.61
CA SER A 56 -1.90 -2.75 9.80
C SER A 56 -1.27 -1.40 9.46
N ILE A 57 -1.76 -0.31 10.05
CA ILE A 57 -1.17 1.03 9.89
C ILE A 57 0.25 1.15 10.47
N ASP A 58 0.70 0.10 11.15
CA ASP A 58 2.07 -0.11 11.60
C ASP A 58 3.06 -0.06 10.42
N GLY A 59 4.14 0.70 10.58
CA GLY A 59 5.16 0.93 9.55
C GLY A 59 4.79 1.98 8.49
N ALA A 60 3.65 2.67 8.59
CA ALA A 60 3.37 3.83 7.75
C ALA A 60 4.28 5.01 8.14
N LYS A 61 4.97 5.62 7.18
CA LYS A 61 5.83 6.80 7.43
C LYS A 61 5.06 8.11 7.50
N GLY A 62 3.86 8.14 6.93
CA GLY A 62 3.01 9.33 6.90
C GLY A 62 1.56 8.94 7.16
N VAL A 63 0.97 9.55 8.18
CA VAL A 63 -0.41 9.31 8.59
C VAL A 63 -1.17 10.63 8.60
N LEU A 64 -2.28 10.67 7.87
CA LEU A 64 -3.24 11.76 7.87
C LEU A 64 -4.56 11.25 8.40
N PHE A 65 -5.14 11.88 9.40
CA PHE A 65 -6.49 11.53 9.84
C PHE A 65 -7.40 12.73 10.04
N ALA A 66 -8.69 12.52 9.83
CA ALA A 66 -9.73 13.51 9.97
C ALA A 66 -10.80 12.98 10.91
N ILE A 67 -11.16 13.81 11.89
CA ILE A 67 -12.27 13.54 12.80
C ILE A 67 -13.42 14.45 12.39
N SER A 68 -14.55 13.87 12.04
CA SER A 68 -15.77 14.59 11.66
C SER A 68 -16.84 14.33 12.70
N GLY A 69 -17.47 15.38 13.20
CA GLY A 69 -18.59 15.28 14.14
C GLY A 69 -19.54 16.46 13.98
N GLY A 70 -20.71 16.38 14.63
CA GLY A 70 -21.65 17.49 14.71
C GLY A 70 -21.27 18.54 15.76
N GLU A 71 -22.19 19.47 16.05
CA GLU A 71 -22.00 20.56 17.03
C GLU A 71 -21.66 20.14 18.45
N ASN A 72 -21.99 18.90 18.79
CA ASN A 72 -21.71 18.37 20.11
C ASN A 72 -20.35 17.67 20.21
N MET A 73 -19.51 17.72 19.17
CA MET A 73 -18.15 17.16 19.24
C MET A 73 -17.24 18.07 20.08
N THR A 74 -16.56 17.47 21.05
CA THR A 74 -15.72 18.16 22.02
C THR A 74 -14.23 17.97 21.75
N MET A 75 -13.40 18.84 22.32
CA MET A 75 -11.94 18.70 22.25
C MET A 75 -11.43 17.43 22.97
N LEU A 76 -12.14 16.96 23.99
CA LEU A 76 -11.78 15.73 24.71
C LEU A 76 -11.90 14.52 23.79
N GLU A 77 -13.03 14.40 23.09
CA GLU A 77 -13.26 13.34 22.11
C GLU A 77 -12.23 13.36 20.98
N ILE A 78 -11.87 14.56 20.49
CA ILE A 78 -10.81 14.71 19.49
C ILE A 78 -9.47 14.17 20.02
N GLN A 79 -9.11 14.50 21.26
CA GLN A 79 -7.87 14.05 21.89
C GLN A 79 -7.86 12.53 22.09
N GLU A 80 -8.97 11.94 22.53
CA GLU A 80 -9.10 10.49 22.74
C GLU A 80 -8.91 9.73 21.43
N ALA A 81 -9.60 10.15 20.37
CA ALA A 81 -9.45 9.54 19.05
C ALA A 81 -8.02 9.71 18.50
N ALA A 82 -7.42 10.90 18.68
CA ALA A 82 -6.06 11.15 18.25
C ALA A 82 -5.06 10.23 18.95
N ASN A 83 -5.17 10.08 20.28
CA ASN A 83 -4.29 9.21 21.07
C ASN A 83 -4.31 7.76 20.57
N ILE A 84 -5.51 7.21 20.35
CA ILE A 84 -5.67 5.82 19.87
C ILE A 84 -4.99 5.61 18.52
N ILE A 85 -5.14 6.57 17.60
CA ILE A 85 -4.51 6.49 16.27
C ILE A 85 -3.00 6.61 16.40
N THR A 86 -2.49 7.56 17.20
CA THR A 86 -1.04 7.74 17.40
C THR A 86 -0.39 6.57 18.11
N ASP A 87 -1.09 5.89 19.01
CA ASP A 87 -0.60 4.70 19.71
C ASP A 87 -0.51 3.47 18.78
N SER A 88 -1.21 3.51 17.65
CA SER A 88 -1.30 2.41 16.69
C SER A 88 -0.29 2.54 15.53
N ILE A 89 0.53 3.59 15.50
CA ILE A 89 1.45 3.92 14.41
C ILE A 89 2.90 4.04 14.92
N ASP A 90 3.85 4.12 14.00
CA ASP A 90 5.26 4.30 14.33
C ASP A 90 5.52 5.69 14.94
N ASN A 91 6.36 5.76 15.98
CA ASN A 91 6.77 7.02 16.63
C ASN A 91 7.56 7.95 15.69
N GLU A 92 8.19 7.40 14.66
CA GLU A 92 8.92 8.19 13.64
C GLU A 92 8.01 8.64 12.48
N ALA A 93 6.73 8.24 12.48
CA ALA A 93 5.79 8.62 11.42
C ALA A 93 5.44 10.12 11.50
N LYS A 94 5.36 10.77 10.34
CA LYS A 94 4.78 12.12 10.28
C LYS A 94 3.27 12.02 10.42
N VAL A 95 2.73 12.67 11.46
CA VAL A 95 1.29 12.67 11.74
C VAL A 95 0.69 14.04 11.44
N ILE A 96 -0.42 14.04 10.73
CA ILE A 96 -1.22 15.23 10.47
C ILE A 96 -2.67 14.91 10.79
N PHE A 97 -3.33 15.78 11.54
CA PHE A 97 -4.73 15.57 11.85
C PHE A 97 -5.53 16.85 11.79
N GLY A 98 -6.80 16.70 11.42
CA GLY A 98 -7.77 17.78 11.50
C GLY A 98 -9.08 17.31 12.09
N ALA A 99 -9.85 18.29 12.56
CA ALA A 99 -11.17 18.08 13.11
C ALA A 99 -12.13 19.01 12.39
N ILE A 100 -13.10 18.43 11.69
CA ILE A 100 -14.09 19.16 10.89
C ILE A 100 -15.48 18.98 11.46
N HIS A 101 -16.28 20.03 11.29
CA HIS A 101 -17.69 19.95 11.55
C HIS A 101 -18.43 19.40 10.33
N ASP A 102 -19.26 18.38 10.52
CA ASP A 102 -20.02 17.76 9.43
C ASP A 102 -21.51 17.67 9.80
N ASP A 103 -22.28 18.67 9.37
CA ASP A 103 -23.74 18.79 9.59
C ASP A 103 -24.55 17.64 8.97
N ARG A 104 -23.91 16.82 8.11
CA ARG A 104 -24.55 15.68 7.46
C ARG A 104 -24.55 14.44 8.36
N LEU A 105 -23.74 14.41 9.41
CA LEU A 105 -23.69 13.31 10.36
C LEU A 105 -24.93 13.31 11.25
N LYS A 106 -25.37 12.13 11.70
CA LYS A 106 -26.50 12.06 12.64
C LYS A 106 -26.09 12.65 13.98
N LYS A 107 -27.09 13.01 14.78
CA LYS A 107 -26.86 13.43 16.15
C LYS A 107 -26.04 12.38 16.90
N ASP A 108 -25.07 12.84 17.67
CA ASP A 108 -24.20 12.00 18.50
C ASP A 108 -23.30 11.04 17.70
N GLU A 109 -23.05 11.30 16.41
CA GLU A 109 -22.17 10.50 15.54
C GLU A 109 -20.81 11.16 15.33
N ILE A 110 -19.75 10.35 15.38
CA ILE A 110 -18.40 10.72 14.98
C ILE A 110 -17.93 9.77 13.88
N LYS A 111 -17.32 10.35 12.85
CA LYS A 111 -16.67 9.66 11.74
C LYS A 111 -15.18 9.97 11.76
N VAL A 112 -14.37 8.93 11.88
CA VAL A 112 -12.91 9.01 11.80
C VAL A 112 -12.47 8.44 10.47
N THR A 113 -11.66 9.20 9.73
CA THR A 113 -11.04 8.74 8.48
C THR A 113 -9.54 8.80 8.66
N VAL A 114 -8.85 7.68 8.45
CA VAL A 114 -7.40 7.55 8.52
C VAL A 114 -6.86 7.24 7.14
N ILE A 115 -5.77 7.88 6.75
CA ILE A 115 -5.03 7.65 5.53
C ILE A 115 -3.58 7.41 5.95
N ALA A 116 -3.11 6.18 5.77
CA ALA A 116 -1.74 5.78 6.04
C ALA A 116 -1.00 5.64 4.71
N SER A 117 0.25 6.08 4.67
CA SER A 117 1.04 6.15 3.44
C SER A 117 2.54 6.01 3.72
N GLY A 118 3.33 5.74 2.69
CA GLY A 118 4.77 5.56 2.85
C GLY A 118 5.14 4.21 3.44
N PHE A 119 4.30 3.18 3.24
CA PHE A 119 4.59 1.82 3.69
C PHE A 119 5.89 1.30 3.07
N PRO A 120 6.73 0.56 3.83
CA PRO A 120 7.92 -0.05 3.28
C PRO A 120 7.53 -0.98 2.13
N GLU A 121 8.21 -0.85 1.00
CA GLU A 121 8.01 -1.73 -0.14
C GLU A 121 8.36 -3.15 0.29
N VAL A 122 7.35 -4.02 0.42
CA VAL A 122 7.58 -5.46 0.63
C VAL A 122 8.23 -5.94 -0.66
N LYS A 123 9.57 -5.94 -0.69
CA LYS A 123 10.35 -6.57 -1.76
C LYS A 123 9.93 -8.03 -1.77
N ASN A 124 8.97 -8.33 -2.65
CA ASN A 124 8.46 -9.65 -2.86
C ASN A 124 9.60 -10.43 -3.53
N THR A 125 10.54 -10.92 -2.73
CA THR A 125 11.56 -11.88 -3.14
C THR A 125 10.84 -13.17 -3.47
N ARG A 126 10.17 -13.20 -4.62
CA ARG A 126 9.81 -14.44 -5.28
C ARG A 126 11.14 -15.11 -5.57
N LYS A 127 11.55 -16.02 -4.69
CA LYS A 127 12.64 -16.95 -4.93
C LYS A 127 12.28 -17.74 -6.19
N SER A 128 12.71 -17.25 -7.34
CA SER A 128 12.76 -18.02 -8.58
C SER A 128 13.89 -19.04 -8.45
N SER A 129 13.69 -20.07 -7.64
CA SER A 129 14.58 -21.23 -7.62
C SER A 129 13.84 -22.43 -7.03
N LEU A 130 12.85 -22.92 -7.78
CA LEU A 130 12.18 -24.21 -7.47
C LEU A 130 12.05 -25.11 -8.69
N PHE A 131 12.81 -24.88 -9.76
CA PHE A 131 12.97 -25.83 -10.86
C PHE A 131 14.44 -26.09 -11.15
N SER A 132 15.09 -26.78 -10.21
CA SER A 132 16.26 -27.63 -10.49
C SER A 132 15.71 -29.01 -10.84
N SER A 133 15.36 -29.19 -12.12
CA SER A 133 14.91 -30.48 -12.64
C SER A 133 16.05 -31.49 -12.62
N THR A 134 15.84 -32.54 -11.84
CA THR A 134 16.40 -33.88 -11.95
C THR A 134 16.69 -34.28 -13.39
N ASN A 135 17.92 -34.75 -13.66
CA ASN A 135 18.14 -35.84 -14.59
C ASN A 135 19.20 -36.79 -13.98
N GLN A 136 18.73 -37.98 -13.61
CA GLN A 136 19.56 -39.14 -13.31
C GLN A 136 19.99 -39.76 -14.64
N GLU A 137 21.27 -40.07 -14.82
CA GLU A 137 21.72 -41.14 -15.69
C GLU A 137 23.07 -41.66 -15.18
N GLU A 138 23.09 -42.92 -14.74
CA GLU A 138 24.29 -43.66 -14.37
C GLU A 138 24.66 -44.65 -15.49
N LYS A 139 25.94 -44.59 -15.91
CA LYS A 139 26.83 -45.66 -16.44
C LYS A 139 26.66 -46.11 -17.90
N HIS A 140 27.70 -45.89 -18.74
CA HIS A 140 28.75 -46.89 -19.06
C HIS A 140 29.84 -46.35 -20.01
N GLU A 141 31.08 -46.72 -19.67
CA GLU A 141 32.26 -47.04 -20.49
C GLU A 141 33.13 -46.02 -21.27
N LEU A 142 34.44 -46.15 -20.99
CA LEU A 142 35.59 -45.55 -21.66
C LEU A 142 35.75 -46.09 -23.09
N ASN A 143 36.12 -45.22 -24.04
CA ASN A 143 37.22 -45.56 -24.94
C ASN A 143 38.01 -44.32 -25.42
N LYS A 144 39.30 -44.57 -25.62
CA LYS A 144 40.42 -43.65 -25.86
C LYS A 144 40.65 -43.52 -27.39
N LYS A 145 41.33 -42.43 -27.79
CA LYS A 145 41.99 -42.16 -29.11
C LYS A 145 41.05 -41.67 -30.23
N ASP A 146 41.35 -40.72 -31.12
CA ASP A 146 42.56 -40.00 -31.59
C ASP A 146 42.14 -38.69 -32.32
N GLY A 147 43.08 -37.74 -32.52
CA GLY A 147 43.08 -36.76 -33.64
C GLY A 147 42.42 -35.39 -33.40
N ILE A 148 43.14 -34.28 -33.15
CA ILE A 148 43.86 -33.35 -34.05
C ILE A 148 42.97 -32.36 -34.85
N ALA A 149 43.38 -31.07 -34.77
CA ALA A 149 43.08 -29.87 -35.60
C ALA A 149 41.88 -28.99 -35.15
N LYS A 150 42.12 -27.74 -34.67
CA LYS A 150 42.20 -26.44 -35.41
C LYS A 150 40.86 -26.07 -36.06
N GLU A 151 40.30 -24.85 -36.04
CA GLU A 151 40.81 -23.47 -35.96
C GLU A 151 39.60 -22.51 -35.79
N LYS A 152 39.82 -21.37 -35.12
CA LYS A 152 39.35 -19.96 -35.36
C LYS A 152 37.91 -19.67 -35.87
N ASN A 153 37.16 -18.87 -35.09
CA ASN A 153 36.77 -17.45 -35.32
C ASN A 153 35.79 -17.21 -36.48
N ASP A 154 34.66 -16.55 -36.21
CA ASP A 154 34.39 -15.16 -36.65
C ASP A 154 32.96 -14.73 -36.26
N GLU A 155 32.84 -13.41 -36.12
CA GLU A 155 31.70 -12.60 -35.68
C GLU A 155 30.56 -12.51 -36.73
N GLU A 156 29.37 -12.11 -36.29
CA GLU A 156 28.49 -11.06 -36.87
C GLU A 156 26.97 -11.35 -36.73
N ASP A 157 26.33 -10.45 -35.96
CA ASP A 157 25.01 -9.79 -36.12
C ASP A 157 23.88 -10.45 -36.94
N LYS A 158 22.68 -10.50 -36.32
CA LYS A 158 21.49 -9.76 -36.81
C LYS A 158 20.30 -9.81 -35.85
N GLU A 159 19.67 -8.65 -35.74
CA GLU A 159 18.42 -8.33 -35.07
C GLU A 159 17.20 -9.04 -35.69
N GLU A 160 16.08 -8.94 -34.96
CA GLU A 160 14.70 -9.38 -35.28
C GLU A 160 14.41 -10.84 -34.92
N ASP A 161 13.59 -11.10 -33.88
CA ASP A 161 12.18 -11.42 -34.15
C ASP A 161 11.23 -10.97 -33.05
N GLN A 162 10.56 -9.86 -33.35
CA GLN A 162 9.45 -9.28 -32.61
C GLN A 162 8.15 -10.07 -32.90
N TRP A 163 8.06 -11.32 -32.39
CA TRP A 163 6.84 -12.15 -32.50
C TRP A 163 6.43 -12.88 -31.20
N GLY A 164 7.16 -12.66 -30.10
CA GLY A 164 6.87 -13.29 -28.79
C GLY A 164 5.71 -12.68 -27.99
N SER A 165 5.20 -11.50 -28.38
CA SER A 165 4.34 -10.67 -27.53
C SER A 165 2.84 -10.76 -27.83
N VAL A 166 2.38 -11.69 -28.67
CA VAL A 166 0.94 -11.83 -28.98
C VAL A 166 0.31 -13.00 -28.19
N PRO A 167 -0.60 -12.70 -27.24
CA PRO A 167 -1.33 -13.72 -26.48
C PRO A 167 -2.10 -14.69 -27.37
N ALA A 168 -2.17 -15.96 -26.94
CA ALA A 168 -2.73 -17.06 -27.72
C ALA A 168 -4.20 -16.86 -28.17
N PHE A 169 -4.96 -16.00 -27.49
CA PHE A 169 -6.39 -15.76 -27.78
C PHE A 169 -6.64 -14.99 -29.10
N LEU A 170 -5.65 -14.30 -29.67
CA LEU A 170 -5.76 -13.56 -30.93
C LEU A 170 -5.41 -14.39 -32.19
N ARG A 171 -5.03 -15.66 -32.06
CA ARG A 171 -4.45 -16.44 -33.18
C ARG A 171 -5.46 -17.09 -34.13
N ARG A 172 -6.77 -17.04 -33.86
CA ARG A 172 -7.77 -17.64 -34.77
C ARG A 172 -9.07 -16.85 -34.81
N LYS A 173 -9.21 -15.98 -35.83
CA LYS A 173 -10.50 -15.68 -36.45
C LYS A 173 -10.31 -15.34 -37.94
N ARG A 174 -10.49 -16.37 -38.77
CA ARG A 174 -10.72 -16.44 -40.24
C ARG A 174 -10.42 -17.92 -40.56
N ILE A 175 -11.34 -18.76 -41.01
CA ILE A 175 -12.63 -18.66 -41.70
C ILE A 175 -13.51 -19.78 -41.14
#